data_AF-A0AAU6Q6Q7-F1
#
_entry.id   AF-A0AAU6Q6Q7-F1
#
_cell.length_a   1.000
_cell.length_b   1.000
_cell.length_c   1.000
_cell.angle_alpha   90.00
_cell.angle_beta   90.00
_cell.angle_gamma   90.00
#
_symmetry.space_group_name_H-M   'P 1'
#
loop_
_entity.id
_entity.type
_entity.pdbx_description
1 polymer ?
#
loop_
_entity_poly.entity_id
_entity_poly.type
_entity_poly.pdbx_seq_one_letter_code
_entity_poly.pdbx_strand_id
1 'polypeptide(L)'
;MTQVKGRAGRGLAYLLRLKENMQDALKVHRDFQQGKTTERQFRFLGGLTRGRIHRLLSRTDLRTPESERLRAGLWKQEEKGRLLHFLEHPEIPPTNNAAERQLRRVVITRKVSQCSKNKRGAETHMRIKSVVETARLRGGDPVEVLVSLSR
;
A
#
# COMPACT_ATOMS: atom_id res chain seq x y z
N MET A 1 16.29 -24.08 1.79
CA MET A 1 17.42 -23.13 1.64
C MET A 1 17.84 -23.13 0.18
N THR A 2 17.35 -22.20 -0.63
CA THR A 2 17.69 -22.17 -2.07
C THR A 2 18.88 -21.23 -2.26
N GLN A 3 20.07 -21.80 -2.46
CA GLN A 3 21.28 -21.04 -2.78
C GLN A 3 21.15 -20.45 -4.18
N VAL A 4 21.10 -19.12 -4.29
CA VAL A 4 21.26 -18.41 -5.55
C VAL A 4 22.76 -18.37 -5.87
N LYS A 5 23.22 -19.29 -6.72
CA LYS A 5 24.59 -19.28 -7.28
C LYS A 5 24.66 -18.25 -8.42
N GLY A 6 25.51 -17.25 -8.22
CA GLY A 6 25.89 -16.24 -9.22
C GLY A 6 26.40 -15.01 -8.51
N ARG A 7 27.55 -14.44 -8.91
CA ARG A 7 28.02 -13.14 -8.38
C ARG A 7 26.85 -12.17 -8.40
N ALA A 8 26.50 -11.59 -7.24
CA ALA A 8 25.40 -10.66 -7.12
C ALA A 8 25.57 -9.53 -8.14
N GLY A 9 24.89 -9.63 -9.28
CA GLY A 9 24.96 -8.64 -10.34
C GLY A 9 24.46 -7.29 -9.82
N ARG A 10 24.75 -6.21 -10.56
CA ARG A 10 24.32 -4.84 -10.20
C ARG A 10 22.82 -4.75 -9.87
N GLY A 11 21.98 -5.60 -10.47
CA GLY A 11 20.54 -5.71 -10.19
C GLY A 11 20.21 -6.28 -8.81
N LEU A 12 20.88 -7.36 -8.35
CA LEU A 12 20.67 -7.88 -6.99
C LEU A 12 21.12 -6.86 -5.95
N ALA A 13 22.26 -6.20 -6.18
CA ALA A 13 22.73 -5.14 -5.30
C ALA A 13 21.78 -3.93 -5.26
N TYR A 14 21.05 -3.66 -6.36
CA TYR A 14 19.99 -2.66 -6.36
C TYR A 14 18.80 -3.08 -5.48
N LEU A 15 18.29 -4.31 -5.68
CA LEU A 15 17.15 -4.83 -4.93
C LEU A 15 17.42 -4.90 -3.42
N LEU A 16 18.62 -5.32 -3.03
CA LEU A 16 19.03 -5.37 -1.62
C LEU A 16 19.06 -3.97 -1.01
N ARG A 17 19.67 -2.99 -1.69
CA ARG A 17 19.67 -1.59 -1.23
C ARG A 17 18.26 -1.01 -1.12
N LEU A 18 17.39 -1.28 -2.09
CA LEU A 18 16.01 -0.84 -2.05
C LEU A 18 15.27 -1.46 -0.85
N LYS A 19 15.43 -2.76 -0.63
CA LYS A 19 14.87 -3.47 0.51
C LYS A 19 15.35 -2.88 1.84
N GLU A 20 16.65 -2.65 1.99
CA GLU A 20 17.24 -2.05 3.20
C GLU A 20 16.63 -0.68 3.49
N ASN A 21 16.54 0.20 2.49
CA ASN A 21 15.95 1.52 2.68
C ASN A 21 14.45 1.46 3.01
N MET A 22 13.72 0.50 2.46
CA MET A 22 12.32 0.25 2.86
C MET A 22 12.22 -0.24 4.31
N GLN A 23 13.13 -1.13 4.74
CA GLN A 23 13.18 -1.59 6.13
C GLN A 23 13.55 -0.47 7.09
N ASP A 24 14.45 0.42 6.70
CA ASP A 24 14.77 1.64 7.45
C ASP A 24 13.54 2.51 7.63
N ALA A 25 12.75 2.72 6.57
CA ALA A 25 11.53 3.53 6.65
C ALA A 25 10.53 2.93 7.65
N LEU A 26 10.33 1.60 7.60
CA LEU A 26 9.50 0.88 8.55
C LEU A 26 10.03 0.98 9.99
N LYS A 27 11.35 0.95 10.17
CA LYS A 27 11.99 1.09 11.47
C LYS A 27 11.80 2.49 12.04
N VAL A 28 11.99 3.54 11.24
CA VAL A 28 11.76 4.94 11.64
C VAL A 28 10.34 5.12 12.17
N HIS A 29 9.34 4.65 11.42
CA HIS A 29 7.94 4.70 11.86
C HIS A 29 7.71 3.93 13.16
N ARG A 30 8.19 2.68 13.23
CA ARG A 30 8.05 1.83 14.41
C ARG A 30 8.67 2.45 15.65
N ASP A 31 9.88 2.99 15.55
CA ASP A 31 10.60 3.58 16.68
C ASP A 31 9.87 4.84 17.18
N PHE A 32 9.30 5.65 16.28
CA PHE A 32 8.45 6.76 16.67
C PHE A 32 7.16 6.31 17.37
N GLN A 33 6.46 5.32 16.84
CA GLN A 33 5.25 4.74 17.46
C GLN A 33 5.53 4.13 18.85
N GLN A 34 6.75 3.67 19.09
CA GLN A 34 7.20 3.14 20.38
C GLN A 34 7.75 4.22 21.33
N GLY A 35 7.70 5.50 20.96
CA GLY A 35 8.22 6.61 21.77
C GLY A 35 9.75 6.67 21.88
N LYS A 36 10.49 5.93 21.04
CA LYS A 36 11.97 5.88 21.07
C LYS A 36 12.62 7.09 20.41
N THR A 37 11.87 7.84 19.62
CA THR A 37 12.36 9.02 18.89
C THR A 37 11.40 10.19 19.08
N THR A 38 11.95 11.39 19.12
CA THR A 38 11.16 12.63 19.14
C THR A 38 10.57 12.93 17.76
N GLU A 39 9.55 13.78 17.70
CA GLU A 39 8.96 14.20 16.43
C GLU A 39 10.00 14.83 15.49
N ARG A 40 10.92 15.65 16.04
CA ARG A 40 12.02 16.25 15.27
C ARG A 40 12.93 15.19 14.66
N GLN A 41 13.29 14.16 15.44
CA GLN A 41 14.11 13.04 14.95
C GLN A 41 13.35 12.21 13.90
N PHE A 42 12.06 11.96 14.11
CA PHE A 42 11.21 11.26 13.16
C PHE A 42 11.15 11.99 11.81
N ARG A 43 10.85 13.29 11.80
CA ARG A 43 10.79 14.09 10.57
C ARG A 43 12.14 14.10 9.84
N PHE A 44 13.24 14.25 10.58
CA PHE A 44 14.59 14.23 10.01
C PHE A 44 14.96 12.87 9.39
N LEU A 45 14.83 11.79 10.16
CA LEU A 45 15.14 10.43 9.71
C LEU A 45 14.20 9.96 8.59
N GLY A 46 12.93 10.36 8.67
CA GLY A 46 11.92 10.13 7.64
C GLY A 46 12.29 10.82 6.33
N GLY A 47 12.67 12.10 6.38
CA GLY A 47 13.15 12.86 5.23
C GLY A 47 14.41 12.25 4.59
N LEU A 48 15.40 11.88 5.41
CA LEU A 48 16.61 11.21 4.92
C LEU A 48 16.30 9.89 4.22
N THR A 49 15.47 9.05 4.83
CA THR A 49 15.12 7.74 4.28
C THR A 49 14.30 7.88 3.00
N ARG A 50 13.36 8.83 2.96
CA ARG A 50 12.60 9.15 1.76
C ARG A 50 13.51 9.61 0.62
N GLY A 51 14.47 10.50 0.89
CA GLY A 51 15.42 10.97 -0.12
C GLY A 51 16.27 9.82 -0.70
N ARG A 52 16.71 8.88 0.15
CA ARG A 52 17.44 7.68 -0.30
C ARG A 52 16.58 6.79 -1.21
N ILE A 53 15.33 6.52 -0.83
CA ILE A 53 14.38 5.72 -1.63
C ILE A 53 14.08 6.42 -2.96
N HIS A 54 13.77 7.71 -2.93
CA HIS A 54 13.48 8.49 -4.13
C HIS A 54 14.64 8.39 -5.14
N ARG A 55 15.89 8.55 -4.70
CA ARG A 55 17.09 8.41 -5.54
C ARG A 55 17.26 7.01 -6.13
N LEU A 56 16.83 5.96 -5.43
CA LEU A 56 16.85 4.59 -5.95
C LEU A 56 15.73 4.36 -6.98
N LEU A 57 14.56 4.97 -6.77
CA LEU A 57 13.43 4.83 -7.68
C LEU A 57 13.56 5.70 -8.94
N SER A 58 14.30 6.81 -8.88
CA SER A 58 14.51 7.73 -10.01
C SER A 58 15.46 7.18 -11.10
N ARG A 59 16.10 6.03 -10.87
CA ARG A 59 16.96 5.36 -11.87
C ARG A 59 16.11 4.74 -12.97
N THR A 60 16.54 4.78 -14.23
CA THR A 60 15.75 4.23 -15.36
C THR A 60 16.50 3.15 -16.15
N ASP A 61 17.74 2.83 -15.77
CA ASP A 61 18.66 1.97 -16.50
C ASP A 61 18.93 0.62 -15.78
N LEU A 62 17.88 0.02 -15.20
CA LEU A 62 18.02 -1.26 -14.53
C LEU A 62 18.21 -2.40 -15.54
N ARG A 63 19.31 -3.15 -15.38
CA ARG A 63 19.72 -4.22 -16.31
C ARG A 63 18.76 -5.41 -16.42
N THR A 64 17.89 -5.61 -15.44
CA THR A 64 16.95 -6.74 -15.45
C THR A 64 15.50 -6.26 -15.53
N PRO A 65 14.67 -6.85 -16.42
CA PRO A 65 13.25 -6.50 -16.54
C PRO A 65 12.47 -6.61 -15.23
N GLU A 66 12.84 -7.55 -14.36
CA GLU A 66 12.19 -7.75 -13.06
C GLU A 66 12.42 -6.57 -12.12
N SER A 67 13.67 -6.08 -12.05
CA SER A 67 14.02 -4.93 -11.21
C SER A 67 13.35 -3.66 -11.73
N GLU A 68 13.28 -3.51 -13.05
CA GLU A 68 12.62 -2.38 -13.69
C GLU A 68 11.11 -2.40 -13.46
N ARG A 69 10.46 -3.56 -13.59
CA ARG A 69 9.04 -3.70 -13.29
C ARG A 69 8.72 -3.34 -11.84
N LEU A 70 9.51 -3.84 -10.88
CA LEU A 70 9.35 -3.50 -9.46
C LEU A 70 9.52 -2.00 -9.23
N ARG A 71 10.61 -1.42 -9.75
CA ARG A 71 10.89 0.01 -9.64
C ARG A 71 9.76 0.85 -10.22
N ALA A 72 9.34 0.59 -11.45
CA ALA A 72 8.27 1.32 -12.11
C ALA A 72 6.96 1.25 -11.32
N GLY A 73 6.63 0.09 -10.76
CA GLY A 73 5.48 -0.10 -9.88
C GLY A 73 5.53 0.76 -8.62
N LEU A 74 6.70 0.83 -7.97
CA LEU A 74 6.93 1.65 -6.78
C LEU A 74 6.98 3.15 -7.11
N TRP A 75 7.65 3.53 -8.20
CA TRP A 75 7.72 4.91 -8.69
C TRP A 75 6.32 5.48 -8.91
N LYS A 76 5.44 4.71 -9.56
CA LYS A 76 4.03 5.09 -9.73
C LYS A 76 3.31 5.40 -8.42
N GLN A 77 3.64 4.70 -7.32
CA GLN A 77 3.04 5.01 -6.01
C GLN A 77 3.70 6.19 -5.31
N GLU A 78 5.00 6.40 -5.51
CA GLU A 78 5.73 7.57 -5.00
C GLU A 78 5.26 8.87 -5.67
N GLU A 79 5.09 8.87 -7.00
CA GLU A 79 4.53 10.01 -7.75
C GLU A 79 3.14 10.41 -7.26
N LYS A 80 2.38 9.42 -6.76
CA LYS A 80 1.06 9.63 -6.18
C LYS A 80 1.09 10.00 -4.70
N GLY A 81 2.27 10.17 -4.11
CA GLY A 81 2.46 10.50 -2.70
C GLY A 81 2.05 9.40 -1.71
N ARG A 82 1.86 8.15 -2.16
CA ARG A 82 1.28 7.08 -1.33
C ARG A 82 2.28 6.11 -0.74
N LEU A 83 3.47 5.98 -1.35
CA LEU A 83 4.42 4.94 -0.99
C LEU A 83 4.99 5.12 0.43
N LEU A 84 5.32 6.35 0.79
CA LEU A 84 6.00 6.69 2.06
C LEU A 84 5.21 7.69 2.92
N HIS A 85 3.90 7.79 2.69
CA HIS A 85 3.03 8.77 3.35
C HIS A 85 3.04 8.66 4.89
N PHE A 86 3.25 7.45 5.42
CA PHE A 86 3.38 7.20 6.85
C PHE A 86 4.61 7.86 7.50
N LEU A 87 5.60 8.32 6.71
CA LEU A 87 6.74 9.10 7.21
C LEU A 87 6.41 10.59 7.40
N GLU A 88 5.29 11.06 6.86
CA GLU A 88 4.76 12.41 7.08
C GLU A 88 3.65 12.39 8.13
N HIS A 89 2.81 11.35 8.08
CA HIS A 89 1.63 11.15 8.91
C HIS A 89 1.82 9.89 9.75
N PRO A 90 2.44 9.98 10.94
CA PRO A 90 2.77 8.80 11.74
C PRO A 90 1.53 8.01 12.19
N GLU A 91 0.36 8.65 12.29
CA GLU A 91 -0.93 8.00 12.57
C GLU A 91 -1.32 6.96 11.52
N ILE A 92 -0.76 7.04 10.31
CA ILE A 92 -1.03 6.10 9.23
C ILE A 92 -0.09 4.90 9.39
N PRO A 93 -0.62 3.66 9.48
CA PRO A 93 0.21 2.47 9.53
C PRO A 93 0.88 2.22 8.16
N PRO A 94 2.12 1.72 8.13
CA PRO A 94 2.85 1.42 6.88
C PRO A 94 2.38 0.10 6.23
N THR A 95 1.08 -0.20 6.28
CA THR A 95 0.50 -1.44 5.78
C THR A 95 -0.86 -1.19 5.13
N ASN A 96 -1.18 -1.99 4.11
CA ASN A 96 -2.48 -1.94 3.44
C ASN A 96 -3.58 -2.78 4.15
N ASN A 97 -3.29 -3.29 5.35
CA ASN A 97 -4.14 -4.26 6.04
C ASN A 97 -5.57 -3.75 6.27
N ALA A 98 -5.74 -2.45 6.52
CA ALA A 98 -7.06 -1.86 6.71
C ALA A 98 -7.92 -1.97 5.44
N ALA A 99 -7.37 -1.58 4.29
CA ALA A 99 -8.09 -1.66 3.01
C ALA A 99 -8.34 -3.13 2.61
N GLU A 100 -7.37 -4.02 2.81
CA GLU A 100 -7.55 -5.46 2.53
C GLU A 100 -8.67 -6.08 3.37
N ARG A 101 -8.73 -5.76 4.67
CA ARG A 101 -9.83 -6.22 5.54
C ARG A 101 -11.19 -5.72 5.06
N GLN A 102 -11.29 -4.47 4.64
CA GLN A 102 -12.53 -3.90 4.10
C GLN A 102 -12.94 -4.59 2.78
N LEU A 103 -11.99 -4.79 1.86
CA LEU A 103 -12.24 -5.45 0.57
C LEU A 103 -12.55 -6.94 0.69
N ARG A 104 -12.03 -7.62 1.72
CA ARG A 104 -12.17 -9.06 1.91
C ARG A 104 -13.63 -9.51 1.91
N ARG A 105 -14.53 -8.76 2.57
CA ARG A 105 -15.96 -9.09 2.59
C ARG A 105 -16.56 -9.10 1.19
N VAL A 106 -16.25 -8.09 0.38
CA VAL A 106 -16.74 -7.96 -1.00
C VAL A 106 -16.20 -9.09 -1.88
N VAL A 107 -14.91 -9.38 -1.79
CA VAL A 107 -14.27 -10.44 -2.58
C VAL A 107 -14.82 -11.82 -2.24
N ILE A 108 -15.03 -12.11 -0.95
CA ILE A 108 -15.61 -13.37 -0.49
C ILE A 108 -17.06 -13.49 -0.97
N THR A 109 -17.91 -12.47 -0.77
CA THR A 109 -19.30 -12.48 -1.25
C THR A 109 -19.36 -12.75 -2.75
N ARG A 110 -18.53 -12.05 -3.54
CA ARG A 110 -18.46 -12.29 -4.99
C ARG A 110 -18.08 -13.73 -5.33
N LYS A 111 -17.12 -14.31 -4.60
CA LYS A 111 -16.65 -15.68 -4.83
C LYS A 111 -17.74 -16.72 -4.53
N VAL A 112 -18.42 -16.60 -3.39
CA VAL A 112 -19.47 -17.56 -3.00
C VAL A 112 -20.73 -17.44 -3.86
N SER A 113 -21.00 -16.26 -4.41
CA SER A 113 -22.09 -16.03 -5.37
C SER A 113 -21.73 -16.39 -6.83
N GLN A 114 -20.76 -17.29 -7.03
CA GLN A 114 -20.31 -17.75 -8.35
C GLN A 114 -19.81 -16.65 -9.31
N CYS A 115 -19.21 -15.59 -8.76
CA CYS A 115 -18.73 -14.42 -9.47
C CYS A 115 -19.82 -13.63 -10.22
N SER A 116 -19.45 -12.45 -10.71
CA SER A 116 -20.34 -11.66 -11.56
C SER A 116 -20.44 -12.30 -12.94
N LYS A 117 -21.65 -12.60 -13.41
CA LYS A 117 -21.89 -13.19 -14.73
C LYS A 117 -21.86 -12.17 -15.89
N ASN A 118 -22.04 -10.89 -15.57
CA ASN A 118 -21.96 -9.79 -16.54
C ASN A 118 -21.48 -8.50 -15.86
N LYS A 119 -21.04 -7.53 -16.68
CA LYS A 119 -20.50 -6.24 -16.23
C LYS A 119 -21.53 -5.43 -15.43
N ARG A 120 -22.79 -5.38 -15.89
CA ARG A 120 -23.88 -4.66 -15.21
C ARG A 120 -24.07 -5.15 -13.77
N GLY A 121 -24.15 -6.46 -13.56
CA GLY A 121 -24.28 -7.05 -12.24
C GLY A 121 -23.07 -6.82 -11.34
N ALA A 122 -21.85 -6.82 -11.92
CA ALA A 122 -20.64 -6.47 -11.18
C ALA A 122 -20.69 -5.01 -10.68
N GLU A 123 -21.07 -4.07 -11.56
CA GLU A 123 -21.18 -2.65 -11.23
C GLU A 123 -22.28 -2.39 -10.20
N THR A 124 -23.46 -2.99 -10.36
CA THR A 124 -24.55 -2.90 -9.38
C THR A 124 -24.11 -3.41 -8.01
N HIS A 125 -23.49 -4.59 -7.96
CA HIS A 125 -22.98 -5.15 -6.71
C HIS A 125 -21.95 -4.22 -6.04
N MET A 126 -21.00 -3.69 -6.81
CA MET A 126 -19.97 -2.78 -6.30
C MET A 126 -20.55 -1.45 -5.80
N ARG A 127 -21.56 -0.88 -6.47
CA ARG A 127 -22.24 0.33 -6.02
C ARG A 127 -22.96 0.12 -4.70
N ILE A 128 -23.76 -0.94 -4.59
CA ILE A 128 -24.46 -1.29 -3.34
C ILE A 128 -23.44 -1.52 -2.22
N LYS A 129 -22.39 -2.30 -2.47
CA LYS A 129 -21.33 -2.54 -1.49
C LYS A 129 -20.63 -1.26 -1.06
N SER A 130 -20.33 -0.35 -1.98
CA SER A 130 -19.71 0.93 -1.66
C SER A 130 -20.56 1.73 -0.66
N VAL A 131 -21.89 1.81 -0.89
CA VAL A 131 -22.82 2.50 0.01
C VAL A 131 -22.87 1.80 1.38
N VAL A 132 -23.01 0.48 1.37
CA VAL A 132 -23.09 -0.33 2.59
C VAL A 132 -21.85 -0.20 3.47
N GLU A 133 -20.65 -0.36 2.89
CA GLU A 133 -19.41 -0.23 3.67
C GLU A 133 -19.20 1.21 4.15
N THR A 134 -19.62 2.22 3.37
CA THR A 134 -19.60 3.63 3.81
C THR A 134 -20.52 3.87 5.01
N ALA A 135 -21.75 3.34 4.97
CA ALA A 135 -22.70 3.45 6.09
C ALA A 135 -22.12 2.84 7.38
N ARG A 136 -21.53 1.64 7.27
CA ARG A 136 -20.87 0.98 8.41
C ARG A 136 -19.70 1.78 8.97
N LEU A 137 -18.86 2.35 8.10
CA LEU A 137 -17.72 3.16 8.54
C LEU A 137 -18.16 4.44 9.28
N ARG A 138 -19.36 4.95 8.97
CA ARG A 138 -19.97 6.11 9.66
C ARG A 138 -20.80 5.73 10.89
N GLY A 139 -20.90 4.44 11.22
CA GLY A 139 -21.70 3.95 12.35
C GLY A 139 -23.21 3.95 12.13
N GLY A 140 -23.68 4.11 10.88
CA GLY A 140 -25.10 4.06 10.54
C GLY A 140 -25.58 2.67 10.12
N ASP A 141 -26.90 2.47 10.12
CA ASP A 141 -27.51 1.26 9.57
C ASP A 141 -27.45 1.28 8.02
N PRO A 142 -26.76 0.31 7.38
CA PRO A 142 -26.73 0.22 5.93
C PRO A 142 -28.10 0.07 5.27
N VAL A 143 -29.08 -0.55 5.94
CA VAL A 143 -30.42 -0.73 5.38
C VAL A 143 -31.15 0.61 5.31
N GLU A 144 -31.16 1.38 6.40
CA GLU A 144 -31.74 2.73 6.42
C GLU A 144 -31.12 3.64 5.36
N VAL A 145 -29.79 3.62 5.21
CA VAL A 145 -29.10 4.41 4.19
C VAL A 145 -29.53 3.99 2.78
N LEU A 146 -29.63 2.70 2.49
CA LEU A 146 -30.08 2.23 1.18
C LEU A 146 -31.52 2.63 0.87
N VAL A 147 -32.43 2.50 1.85
CA VAL A 147 -33.83 2.92 1.72
C VAL A 147 -33.94 4.43 1.51
N SER A 148 -33.08 5.22 2.14
CA SER A 148 -33.07 6.68 1.95
C SER A 148 -32.73 7.11 0.51
N LEU A 149 -32.01 6.26 -0.24
CA LEU A 149 -31.59 6.51 -1.62
C LEU A 149 -32.60 6.02 -2.67
N SER A 150 -33.65 5.29 -2.28
CA SER A 150 -34.62 4.70 -3.20
C SER A 150 -35.83 5.59 -3.50
N ARG A 151 -35.68 6.91 -3.38
CA ARG A 151 -36.75 7.88 -3.67
C ARG A 151 -36.89 8.15 -5.15
#